data_AF-A0A951TIX7-F1
#
_entry.id   AF-A0A951TIX7-F1
#
_cell.length_a   1.000
_cell.length_b   1.000
_cell.length_c   1.000
_cell.angle_alpha   90.00
_cell.angle_beta   90.00
_cell.angle_gamma   90.00
#
_symmetry.space_group_name_H-M   'P 1'
#
loop_
_entity.id
_entity.type
_entity.pdbx_description
1 polymer ?
#
loop_
_entity_poly.entity_id
_entity_poly.type
_entity_poly.pdbx_seq_one_letter_code
_entity_poly.pdbx_strand_id
1 'polypeptide(L)' 'MRLASNKCYYHPDFFTLKEGKLTAWEVKGPQFWDDAKVKLKVAAKEYPFIRFVLVMRDQTGWTETEVKP' A
#
# COMPACT_ATOMS: atom_id res chain seq x y z
N MET A 1 4.46 8.19 5.82
CA MET A 1 5.72 7.44 5.99
C MET A 1 6.79 8.03 5.09
N ARG A 2 8.06 8.02 5.50
CA ARG A 2 9.17 8.46 4.64
C ARG A 2 9.79 7.23 3.98
N LEU A 3 10.09 7.32 2.69
CA LEU A 3 10.66 6.24 1.88
C LEU A 3 11.98 6.68 1.24
N ALA A 4 12.76 5.70 0.79
CA ALA A 4 13.97 5.89 -0.01
C ALA A 4 14.96 6.85 0.66
N SER A 5 15.33 6.55 1.91
CA SER A 5 16.23 7.38 2.72
C SER A 5 15.74 8.83 2.88
N ASN A 6 14.46 9.01 3.23
CA ASN A 6 13.81 10.31 3.44
C ASN A 6 13.65 11.20 2.20
N LYS A 7 13.81 10.66 0.99
CA LYS A 7 13.67 11.43 -0.26
C LYS A 7 12.22 11.52 -0.74
N CYS A 8 11.37 10.59 -0.32
CA CYS A 8 9.98 10.52 -0.75
C CYS A 8 9.04 10.37 0.45
N TYR A 9 7.81 10.87 0.31
CA TYR A 9 6.73 10.66 1.25
C TYR A 9 5.71 9.69 0.65
N TYR A 10 5.34 8.68 1.42
CA TYR A 10 4.22 7.78 1.12
C TYR A 10 3.13 7.96 2.16
N HIS A 11 1.92 8.23 1.71
CA HIS A 11 0.76 8.41 2.56
C HIS A 11 -0.31 7.43 2.05
N PRO A 12 -0.55 6.30 2.74
CA PRO A 12 -1.61 5.40 2.33
C PRO A 12 -2.96 6.08 2.51
N ASP A 13 -3.94 5.64 1.72
CA ASP A 13 -5.29 6.20 1.74
C ASP A 13 -5.97 5.95 3.10
N PHE A 14 -5.78 4.75 3.68
CA PHE A 14 -6.28 4.43 5.01
C PHE A 14 -5.26 3.65 5.85
N PHE A 15 -5.34 3.86 7.17
CA PHE A 15 -4.66 3.04 8.17
C PHE A 15 -5.68 2.40 9.09
N THR A 16 -5.53 1.10 9.34
CA THR A 16 -6.35 0.37 10.31
C THR A 16 -5.47 -0.38 11.28
N LEU A 17 -5.86 -0.39 12.55
CA LEU A 17 -5.28 -1.24 13.59
C LEU A 17 -6.31 -2.32 13.96
N LYS A 18 -5.98 -3.58 13.75
CA LYS A 18 -6.83 -4.70 14.14
C LYS A 18 -5.98 -5.73 14.88
N GLU A 19 -6.37 -6.08 16.09
CA GLU A 19 -5.69 -7.10 16.91
C GLU A 19 -4.18 -6.86 17.04
N GLY A 20 -3.78 -5.59 17.22
CA GLY A 20 -2.37 -5.20 17.32
C GLY A 20 -1.58 -5.21 16.00
N LYS A 21 -2.23 -5.54 14.87
CA LYS A 21 -1.61 -5.52 13.54
C LYS A 21 -2.01 -4.26 12.78
N LEU A 22 -1.01 -3.50 12.35
CA LEU A 22 -1.21 -2.32 11.50
C LEU A 22 -1.36 -2.76 10.04
N THR A 23 -2.39 -2.24 9.38
CA THR A 23 -2.60 -2.41 7.94
C THR A 23 -2.72 -1.05 7.28
N ALA A 24 -1.89 -0.82 6.26
CA ALA A 24 -1.99 0.29 5.33
C ALA A 24 -2.79 -0.16 4.11
N TRP A 25 -3.88 0.53 3.82
CA TRP A 25 -4.74 0.27 2.68
C TRP A 25 -4.53 1.36 1.63
N GLU A 26 -4.17 0.92 0.43
CA GLU A 26 -4.05 1.78 -0.75
C GLU A 26 -5.22 1.48 -1.68
N VAL A 27 -6.08 2.44 -1.95
CA VAL A 27 -7.25 2.29 -2.83
C VAL A 27 -6.96 2.94 -4.18
N LYS A 28 -7.09 2.19 -5.26
CA LYS A 28 -6.78 2.67 -6.62
C LYS A 28 -7.84 2.25 -7.63
N GLY A 29 -8.04 3.13 -8.61
CA GLY A 29 -8.90 2.86 -9.76
C GLY A 29 -8.16 2.09 -10.86
N PRO A 30 -8.85 1.79 -11.98
CA PRO A 30 -8.28 0.99 -13.08
C PRO A 30 -7.08 1.65 -13.77
N GLN A 31 -6.94 2.98 -13.66
CA GLN A 31 -5.76 3.73 -14.07
C GLN A 31 -4.73 3.76 -12.94
N PHE A 32 -4.11 2.61 -12.68
CA PHE A 32 -3.06 2.46 -11.67
C PHE A 32 -1.68 2.42 -12.33
N TRP A 33 -0.84 3.39 -12.00
CA TRP A 33 0.47 3.62 -12.63
C TRP A 33 1.55 2.77 -11.93
N ASP A 34 2.49 2.22 -12.69
CA ASP A 34 3.51 1.31 -12.16
C ASP A 34 4.41 1.94 -11.06
N ASP A 35 4.58 3.26 -11.07
CA ASP A 35 5.32 3.98 -10.02
C ASP A 35 4.69 3.82 -8.62
N ALA A 36 3.36 3.72 -8.55
CA ALA A 36 2.66 3.51 -7.29
C ALA A 36 2.88 2.08 -6.73
N LYS A 37 3.04 1.06 -7.60
CA LYS A 37 3.43 -0.30 -7.18
C LYS A 37 4.82 -0.32 -6.58
N VAL A 38 5.75 0.41 -7.18
CA VAL A 38 7.14 0.51 -6.69
C VAL A 38 7.14 1.16 -5.31
N LYS A 39 6.38 2.25 -5.11
CA LYS A 39 6.24 2.90 -3.81
C LYS A 39 5.69 1.96 -2.74
N LEU A 40 4.65 1.16 -3.03
CA LEU A 40 4.13 0.17 -2.09
C LEU A 40 5.15 -0.91 -1.74
N LYS A 41 5.88 -1.44 -2.73
CA LYS A 41 6.92 -2.45 -2.49
C LYS A 41 8.08 -1.90 -1.65
N VAL A 42 8.52 -0.68 -1.94
CA VAL A 42 9.56 0.00 -1.13
C VAL A 42 9.06 0.24 0.29
N ALA A 43 7.79 0.65 0.46
CA ALA A 43 7.18 0.81 1.78
C ALA A 43 7.08 -0.51 2.55
N ALA A 44 6.65 -1.60 1.90
CA ALA A 44 6.58 -2.93 2.50
C ALA A 44 7.95 -3.43 2.95
N LYS A 45 9.01 -3.12 2.18
CA LYS A 45 10.39 -3.46 2.53
C LYS A 45 10.94 -2.62 3.68
N GLU A 46 10.68 -1.32 3.71
CA GLU A 46 11.19 -0.41 4.76
C GLU A 46 10.40 -0.53 6.08
N TYR A 47 9.12 -0.91 6.03
CA TYR A 47 8.24 -1.04 7.19
C TYR A 47 7.62 -2.45 7.28
N PRO A 48 8.43 -3.49 7.55
CA PRO A 48 7.98 -4.89 7.52
C PRO A 48 6.94 -5.24 8.61
N PHE A 49 6.77 -4.37 9.61
CA PHE A 49 5.76 -4.52 10.67
C PHE A 49 4.37 -4.03 10.27
N ILE A 50 4.23 -3.40 9.09
CA ILE A 50 2.95 -2.95 8.54
C ILE A 50 2.56 -3.86 7.39
N ARG A 51 1.32 -4.35 7.41
CA ARG A 51 0.73 -5.04 6.28
C ARG A 51 0.28 -4.03 5.24
N PHE A 52 0.74 -4.15 4.00
CA PHE A 52 0.32 -3.26 2.90
C PHE A 52 -0.66 -4.01 1.99
N VAL A 53 -1.85 -3.43 1.79
CA VAL A 53 -2.90 -4.02 0.95
C VAL A 53 -3.27 -3.02 -0.14
N LEU A 54 -3.15 -3.45 -1.39
CA LEU A 54 -3.66 -2.73 -2.55
C LEU A 54 -5.10 -3.18 -2.81
N VAL A 55 -6.02 -2.23 -2.82
CA VAL A 55 -7.42 -2.44 -3.18
C VAL A 55 -7.65 -1.80 -4.54
N MET A 56 -8.06 -2.58 -5.52
CA MET A 56 -8.37 -2.10 -6.86
C MET A 56 -9.84 -2.32 -7.19
N ARG A 57 -10.48 -1.29 -7.74
CA ARG A 57 -11.78 -1.44 -8.38
C ARG A 57 -11.60 -1.64 -9.88
N ASP A 58 -12.08 -2.76 -10.38
CA ASP A 58 -12.20 -3.00 -11.81
C ASP A 58 -13.68 -2.90 -12.25
N GLN A 59 -13.98 -3.37 -13.46
CA GLN A 59 -15.34 -3.35 -14.00
C GLN A 59 -16.25 -4.39 -13.35
N THR A 60 -15.70 -5.41 -12.66
CA THR A 60 -16.45 -6.54 -12.10
C THR A 60 -16.55 -6.50 -10.58
N GLY A 61 -15.71 -5.71 -9.89
CA GLY A 61 -15.81 -5.52 -8.45
C GLY A 61 -14.56 -4.90 -7.80
N TRP A 62 -14.40 -5.21 -6.52
CA TRP A 62 -13.24 -4.84 -5.73
C TRP A 62 -12.34 -6.05 -5.56
N THR A 63 -11.04 -5.87 -5.79
CA THR A 63 -10.01 -6.89 -5.60
C THR A 63 -8.99 -6.39 -4.59
N GLU A 64 -8.55 -7.28 -3.70
CA GLU A 64 -7.56 -7.00 -2.67
C GLU A 64 -6.29 -7.81 -2.97
N THR A 65 -5.15 -7.14 -2.98
CA THR A 65 -3.84 -7.77 -3.18
C THR A 65 -2.90 -7.35 -2.07
N GLU A 66 -2.42 -8.33 -1.30
CA GLU A 66 -1.40 -8.08 -0.29
C GLU A 66 -0.02 -7.93 -0.94
N VAL A 67 0.66 -6.83 -0.62
CA VAL A 67 2.02 -6.56 -1.11
C VAL A 67 3.01 -7.14 -0.11
N LYS A 68 3.70 -8.20 -0.53
CA LYS A 68 4.78 -8.80 0.25
C LYS A 68 6.05 -7.93 0.15
N PRO A 69 6.87 -7.89 1.21
CA PRO A 69 8.18 -7.25 1.20
C PRO A 69 9.12 -7.80 0.10
#